data_AF-A0A1H0MJQ0-F1
#
_entry.id   AF-A0A1H0MJQ0-F1
#
_cell.length_a   1.000
_cell.length_b   1.000
_cell.length_c   1.000
_cell.angle_alpha   90.00
_cell.angle_beta   90.00
_cell.angle_gamma   90.00
#
_symmetry.space_group_name_H-M   'P 1'
#
loop_
_entity.id
_entity.type
_entity.pdbx_description
1 polymer ?
#
loop_
_entity_poly.entity_id
_entity_poly.type
_entity_poly.pdbx_seq_one_letter_code
_entity_poly.pdbx_strand_id
1 'polypeptide(L)'
;MNTAPAQRGAALIVALIMMLLMTLMVTGAFNLSGSNLKAVGNMQNRNEAIAAANVAIERVMSSAFASAPVAESLNVDLNNDNRTDYVVAMAAPACLRVTAAPSSTPSSASLPGLSSARWNTVWNLDARVDDAATGASVHVRSGVRVLLTDAQKNAVCP
;
A
#
# COMPACT_ATOMS: atom_id res chain seq x y z
N MET A 1 -23.82 75.86 21.06
CA MET A 1 -23.20 75.14 19.95
C MET A 1 -22.07 74.28 20.52
N ASN A 2 -22.30 73.00 20.78
CA ASN A 2 -21.30 72.10 21.36
C ASN A 2 -20.48 71.46 20.23
N THR A 3 -19.19 71.79 20.16
CA THR A 3 -18.24 71.13 19.26
C THR A 3 -17.72 69.85 19.91
N ALA A 4 -18.01 68.70 19.32
CA ALA A 4 -17.46 67.43 19.76
C ALA A 4 -15.93 67.37 19.49
N PRO A 5 -15.11 66.84 20.41
CA PRO A 5 -13.66 66.76 20.24
C PRO A 5 -13.29 65.80 19.08
N ALA A 6 -12.32 66.21 18.27
CA ALA A 6 -11.86 65.45 17.11
C ALA A 6 -11.05 64.20 17.54
N GLN A 7 -11.68 63.03 17.54
CA GLN A 7 -11.09 61.71 17.83
C GLN A 7 -10.18 61.18 16.69
N ARG A 8 -9.25 62.00 16.17
CA ARG A 8 -8.43 61.60 15.00
C ARG A 8 -7.26 60.67 15.33
N GLY A 9 -6.80 60.63 16.58
CA GLY A 9 -5.66 59.76 16.99
C GLY A 9 -6.05 58.34 17.40
N ALA A 10 -7.15 58.18 18.14
CA ALA A 10 -7.56 56.87 18.66
C ALA A 10 -8.08 55.93 17.55
N ALA A 11 -8.76 56.47 16.53
CA ALA A 11 -9.29 55.68 15.42
C ALA A 11 -8.20 54.99 14.59
N LEU A 12 -7.05 55.65 14.38
CA LEU A 12 -5.91 55.05 13.66
C LEU A 12 -5.26 53.92 14.45
N ILE A 13 -5.09 54.07 15.76
CA ILE A 13 -4.52 53.03 16.64
C ILE A 13 -5.45 51.81 16.67
N VAL A 14 -6.75 52.03 16.85
CA VAL A 14 -7.74 50.96 16.83
C VAL A 14 -7.78 50.27 15.47
N ALA A 15 -7.73 51.03 14.36
CA ALA A 15 -7.66 50.45 13.02
C ALA A 15 -6.40 49.59 12.79
N LEU A 16 -5.23 50.02 13.26
CA LEU A 16 -3.99 49.25 13.18
C LEU A 16 -4.05 47.96 14.01
N ILE A 17 -4.60 48.04 15.23
CA ILE A 17 -4.80 46.85 16.08
C ILE A 17 -5.76 45.88 15.40
N MET A 18 -6.88 46.36 14.87
CA MET A 18 -7.85 45.51 14.17
C MET A 18 -7.26 44.90 12.89
N MET A 19 -6.47 45.65 12.13
CA MET A 19 -5.79 45.15 10.94
C MET A 19 -4.76 44.06 11.29
N LEU A 20 -4.02 44.24 12.38
CA LEU A 20 -3.09 43.24 12.91
C LEU A 20 -3.84 41.97 13.32
N LEU A 21 -4.93 42.09 14.08
CA LEU A 21 -5.74 40.95 14.52
C LEU A 21 -6.35 40.19 13.34
N MET A 22 -6.87 40.89 12.33
CA MET A 22 -7.37 40.25 11.11
C MET A 22 -6.27 39.52 10.36
N THR A 23 -5.08 40.12 10.24
CA THR A 23 -3.94 39.49 9.56
C THR A 23 -3.49 38.23 10.28
N LEU A 24 -3.43 38.26 11.62
CA LEU A 24 -3.12 37.10 12.45
C LEU A 24 -4.18 35.99 12.32
N MET A 25 -5.46 36.35 12.29
CA MET A 25 -6.55 35.38 12.08
C MET A 25 -6.46 34.72 10.70
N VAL A 26 -6.25 35.52 9.65
CA VAL A 26 -6.15 35.04 8.27
C VAL A 26 -4.93 34.14 8.08
N THR A 27 -3.75 34.56 8.56
CA THR A 27 -2.53 33.73 8.48
C THR A 27 -2.66 32.45 9.30
N GLY A 28 -3.28 32.51 10.49
CA GLY A 28 -3.61 31.32 11.29
C GLY A 28 -4.49 30.33 10.53
N ALA A 29 -5.56 30.82 9.88
CA ALA A 29 -6.47 30.00 9.08
C ALA A 29 -5.78 29.35 7.87
N PHE A 30 -4.91 30.08 7.16
CA PHE A 30 -4.13 29.52 6.04
C PHE A 30 -3.13 28.46 6.49
N ASN A 31 -2.43 28.68 7.60
CA ASN A 31 -1.49 27.69 8.13
C ASN A 31 -2.19 26.40 8.57
N LEU A 32 -3.33 26.50 9.26
CA LEU A 32 -4.15 25.35 9.64
C LEU A 32 -4.63 24.58 8.40
N SER A 33 -5.15 25.30 7.39
CA SER A 33 -5.63 24.71 6.14
C SER A 33 -4.50 24.02 5.37
N GLY A 34 -3.32 24.64 5.31
CA GLY A 34 -2.14 24.05 4.67
C GLY A 34 -1.68 22.77 5.37
N SER A 35 -1.75 22.70 6.70
CA SER A 35 -1.44 21.49 7.45
C SER A 35 -2.41 20.34 7.12
N ASN A 36 -3.71 20.64 7.07
CA ASN A 36 -4.72 19.63 6.72
C ASN A 36 -4.53 19.10 5.29
N LEU A 37 -4.23 19.97 4.33
CA LEU A 37 -3.97 19.56 2.95
C LEU A 37 -2.72 18.67 2.83
N LYS A 38 -1.65 18.96 3.57
CA LYS A 38 -0.47 18.08 3.62
C LYS A 38 -0.81 16.70 4.17
N ALA A 39 -1.63 16.63 5.22
CA ALA A 39 -2.08 15.36 5.77
C ALA A 39 -2.88 14.54 4.75
N VAL A 40 -3.81 15.18 4.02
CA VAL A 40 -4.58 14.53 2.95
C VAL A 40 -3.67 14.05 1.82
N GLY A 41 -2.70 14.87 1.37
CA GLY A 41 -1.72 14.47 0.36
C GLY A 41 -0.89 13.26 0.78
N ASN A 42 -0.40 13.24 2.03
CA ASN A 42 0.32 12.07 2.56
C ASN A 42 -0.55 10.81 2.59
N MET A 43 -1.83 10.94 2.95
CA MET A 43 -2.77 9.82 2.94
C MET A 43 -3.08 9.35 1.52
N GLN A 44 -3.18 10.25 0.56
CA GLN A 44 -3.34 9.92 -0.85
C GLN A 44 -2.16 9.08 -1.36
N ASN A 45 -0.94 9.57 -1.22
CA ASN A 45 0.26 8.86 -1.67
C ASN A 45 0.39 7.49 -0.99
N ARG A 46 0.10 7.40 0.32
CA ARG A 46 0.09 6.13 1.04
C ARG A 46 -0.94 5.16 0.46
N ASN A 47 -2.14 5.62 0.14
CA ASN A 47 -3.20 4.77 -0.40
C ASN A 47 -2.89 4.29 -1.82
N GLU A 48 -2.31 5.16 -2.66
CA GLU A 48 -1.85 4.80 -4.00
C GLU A 48 -0.71 3.78 -3.96
N ALA A 49 0.28 3.95 -3.07
CA ALA A 49 1.34 2.96 -2.87
C ALA A 49 0.80 1.59 -2.40
N ILE A 50 -0.22 1.57 -1.53
CA ILE A 50 -0.91 0.33 -1.14
C ILE A 50 -1.63 -0.29 -2.34
N ALA A 51 -2.32 0.52 -3.15
CA ALA A 51 -3.00 0.05 -4.36
C ALA A 51 -1.99 -0.56 -5.35
N ALA A 52 -0.85 0.10 -5.58
CA ALA A 52 0.21 -0.41 -6.42
C ALA A 52 0.78 -1.75 -5.91
N ALA A 53 1.04 -1.86 -4.61
CA ALA A 53 1.48 -3.11 -4.00
C ALA A 53 0.46 -4.25 -4.20
N ASN A 54 -0.85 -3.97 -4.04
CA ASN A 54 -1.90 -4.95 -4.28
C ASN A 54 -1.97 -5.38 -5.75
N VAL A 55 -1.84 -4.44 -6.71
CA VAL A 55 -1.77 -4.76 -8.14
C VAL A 55 -0.59 -5.69 -8.43
N ALA A 56 0.58 -5.41 -7.85
CA ALA A 56 1.75 -6.27 -8.01
C ALA A 56 1.51 -7.67 -7.41
N ILE A 57 0.92 -7.75 -6.21
CA ILE A 57 0.54 -9.03 -5.58
C ILE A 57 -0.41 -9.83 -6.48
N GLU A 58 -1.44 -9.20 -7.07
CA GLU A 58 -2.38 -9.87 -7.97
C GLU A 58 -1.71 -10.38 -9.25
N ARG A 59 -0.76 -9.61 -9.81
CA ARG A 59 0.03 -10.05 -10.97
C ARG A 59 0.90 -11.26 -10.64
N VAL A 60 1.57 -11.25 -9.48
CA VAL A 60 2.36 -12.40 -9.00
C VAL A 60 1.47 -13.59 -8.69
N MET A 61 0.32 -13.38 -8.05
CA MET A 61 -0.63 -14.45 -7.73
C MET A 61 -1.21 -15.10 -9.00
N SER A 62 -1.38 -14.31 -10.06
CA SER A 62 -1.81 -14.78 -11.39
C SER A 62 -0.70 -15.49 -12.17
N SER A 63 0.54 -15.48 -11.68
CA SER A 63 1.69 -16.13 -12.30
C SER A 63 1.96 -17.51 -11.69
N ALA A 64 2.92 -18.24 -12.26
CA ALA A 64 3.37 -19.54 -11.77
C ALA A 64 4.32 -19.41 -10.56
N PHE A 65 4.04 -18.50 -9.62
CA PHE A 65 4.92 -18.10 -8.51
C PHE A 65 5.33 -19.28 -7.61
N ALA A 66 4.44 -20.26 -7.42
CA ALA A 66 4.68 -21.42 -6.57
C ALA A 66 5.56 -22.50 -7.22
N SER A 67 5.93 -22.36 -8.49
CA SER A 67 6.82 -23.29 -9.21
C SER A 67 8.27 -22.81 -9.26
N ALA A 68 8.49 -21.50 -9.23
CA ALA A 68 9.82 -20.89 -9.26
C ALA A 68 9.75 -19.53 -8.54
N PRO A 69 9.73 -19.54 -7.20
CA PRO A 69 9.65 -18.30 -6.44
C PRO A 69 10.92 -17.47 -6.64
N VAL A 70 10.78 -16.30 -7.25
CA VAL A 70 11.87 -15.37 -7.52
C VAL A 70 11.47 -13.97 -7.09
N ALA A 71 12.44 -13.17 -6.65
CA ALA A 71 12.22 -11.76 -6.39
C ALA A 71 12.14 -11.02 -7.73
N GLU A 72 11.24 -10.05 -7.84
CA GLU A 72 11.06 -9.27 -9.06
C GLU A 72 10.62 -7.83 -8.74
N SER A 73 10.81 -6.94 -9.70
CA SER A 73 10.35 -5.55 -9.63
C SER A 73 9.24 -5.32 -10.66
N LEU A 74 8.09 -4.84 -10.21
CA LEU A 74 6.95 -4.55 -11.09
C LEU A 74 6.72 -3.05 -11.18
N ASN A 75 6.65 -2.57 -12.42
CA ASN A 75 6.19 -1.22 -12.72
C ASN A 75 4.66 -1.21 -12.73
N VAL A 76 4.08 -0.33 -11.92
CA VAL A 76 2.64 -0.13 -11.84
C VAL A 76 2.31 1.28 -12.32
N ASP A 77 1.40 1.33 -13.28
CA ASP A 77 0.75 2.52 -13.79
C ASP A 77 -0.70 2.46 -13.27
N LEU A 78 -1.05 3.35 -12.34
CA LEU A 78 -2.36 3.34 -11.66
C LEU A 78 -3.40 4.16 -12.43
N ASN A 79 -2.97 5.21 -13.14
CA ASN A 79 -3.85 6.11 -13.87
C ASN A 79 -3.95 5.78 -15.37
N ASN A 80 -3.16 4.80 -15.83
CA ASN A 80 -3.08 4.30 -17.19
C ASN A 80 -2.68 5.39 -18.20
N ASP A 81 -1.73 6.26 -17.83
CA ASP A 81 -1.15 7.30 -18.68
C ASP A 81 0.11 6.85 -19.45
N ASN A 82 0.43 5.56 -19.38
CA ASN A 82 1.61 4.88 -19.94
C ASN A 82 2.94 5.31 -19.28
N ARG A 83 2.90 5.89 -18.08
CA ARG A 83 4.08 6.13 -17.26
C ARG A 83 4.01 5.29 -16.00
N THR A 84 5.18 4.92 -15.50
CA THR A 84 5.26 4.20 -14.23
C THR A 84 5.05 5.18 -13.09
N ASP A 85 3.97 4.98 -12.33
CA ASP A 85 3.69 5.75 -11.12
C ASP A 85 4.49 5.20 -9.93
N TYR A 86 4.47 3.87 -9.77
CA TYR A 86 5.12 3.17 -8.67
C TYR A 86 5.94 1.98 -9.16
N VAL A 87 7.11 1.77 -8.54
CA VAL A 87 7.91 0.56 -8.70
C VAL A 87 7.77 -0.27 -7.43
N VAL A 88 7.21 -1.46 -7.57
CA VAL A 88 6.99 -2.40 -6.46
C VAL A 88 8.10 -3.44 -6.47
N ALA A 89 8.83 -3.55 -5.36
CA ALA A 89 9.77 -4.62 -5.12
C ALA A 89 9.04 -5.81 -4.48
N MET A 90 8.88 -6.89 -5.23
CA MET A 90 8.36 -8.16 -4.74
C MET A 90 9.52 -9.01 -4.22
N ALA A 91 9.48 -9.39 -2.95
CA ALA A 91 10.38 -10.40 -2.43
C ALA A 91 10.05 -11.77 -3.05
N ALA A 92 11.05 -12.65 -3.12
CA ALA A 92 10.82 -14.03 -3.55
C ALA A 92 9.72 -14.66 -2.67
N PRO A 93 8.64 -15.22 -3.26
CA PRO A 93 7.57 -15.83 -2.50
C PRO A 93 8.10 -16.89 -1.54
N ALA A 94 7.75 -16.77 -0.26
CA ALA A 94 8.26 -17.68 0.77
C ALA A 94 7.18 -18.67 1.19
N CYS A 95 7.50 -19.95 1.18
CA CYS A 95 6.60 -20.97 1.70
C CYS A 95 6.67 -21.01 3.22
N LEU A 96 5.55 -20.76 3.90
CA LEU A 96 5.48 -20.67 5.36
C LEU A 96 4.99 -21.95 6.03
N ARG A 97 4.12 -22.72 5.36
CA ARG A 97 3.49 -23.89 5.96
C ARG A 97 3.13 -24.93 4.92
N VAL A 98 3.34 -26.19 5.25
CA VAL A 98 2.97 -27.35 4.45
C VAL A 98 2.10 -28.29 5.29
N THR A 99 1.02 -28.79 4.70
CA THR A 99 0.14 -29.78 5.32
C THR A 99 -0.35 -30.77 4.27
N ALA A 100 -0.47 -32.05 4.64
CA ALA A 100 -1.04 -33.05 3.74
C ALA A 100 -2.47 -32.66 3.40
N ALA A 101 -2.81 -32.64 2.10
CA ALA A 101 -4.18 -32.46 1.67
C ALA A 101 -4.95 -33.76 1.89
N PRO A 102 -6.27 -33.70 2.17
CA PRO A 102 -7.08 -34.91 2.26
C PRO A 102 -6.95 -35.72 0.97
N SER A 103 -6.80 -37.03 1.11
CA SER A 103 -6.70 -37.94 -0.02
C SER A 103 -7.97 -37.86 -0.87
N SER A 104 -7.83 -37.61 -2.18
CA SER A 104 -8.91 -37.86 -3.14
C SER A 104 -9.24 -39.35 -3.16
N THR A 105 -10.50 -39.71 -3.43
CA THR A 105 -10.90 -41.10 -3.69
C THR A 105 -9.91 -41.73 -4.67
N PRO A 106 -9.29 -42.87 -4.32
CA PRO A 106 -8.27 -43.46 -5.17
C PRO A 106 -8.89 -43.82 -6.52
N SER A 107 -8.19 -43.49 -7.61
CA SER A 107 -8.65 -43.79 -8.97
C SER A 107 -8.76 -45.30 -9.26
N SER A 108 -8.24 -46.14 -8.36
CA SER A 108 -8.47 -47.59 -8.34
C SER A 108 -8.39 -48.12 -6.91
N ALA A 109 -9.32 -49.00 -6.53
CA ALA A 109 -9.33 -49.64 -5.21
C ALA A 109 -8.32 -50.79 -5.10
N SER A 110 -7.87 -51.33 -6.24
CA SER A 110 -6.99 -52.49 -6.34
C SER A 110 -5.50 -52.16 -6.34
N LEU A 111 -5.11 -50.89 -6.52
CA LEU A 111 -3.72 -50.43 -6.46
C LEU A 111 -3.57 -49.34 -5.39
N PRO A 112 -3.62 -49.71 -4.09
CA PRO A 112 -3.36 -48.79 -3.00
C PRO A 112 -1.91 -48.29 -3.11
N GLY A 113 -1.73 -47.02 -3.46
CA GLY A 113 -0.40 -46.40 -3.64
C GLY A 113 -0.22 -45.57 -4.91
N LEU A 114 -1.14 -45.66 -5.87
CA LEU A 114 -1.15 -44.80 -7.07
C LEU A 114 -1.87 -43.46 -6.86
N SER A 115 -2.41 -43.19 -5.67
CA SER A 115 -2.98 -41.88 -5.36
C SER A 115 -1.85 -40.86 -5.18
N SER A 116 -1.77 -39.87 -6.08
CA SER A 116 -0.79 -38.79 -5.96
C SER A 116 -0.99 -38.03 -4.64
N ALA A 117 -0.02 -38.08 -3.72
CA ALA A 117 -0.05 -37.25 -2.53
C ALA A 117 -0.10 -35.76 -2.95
N ARG A 118 -1.01 -35.02 -2.33
CA ARG A 118 -1.19 -33.59 -2.55
C ARG A 118 -0.95 -32.86 -1.25
N TRP A 119 -0.41 -31.65 -1.33
CA TRP A 119 -0.02 -30.85 -0.18
C TRP A 119 -0.60 -29.46 -0.29
N ASN A 120 -1.31 -29.03 0.76
CA ASN A 120 -1.68 -27.65 0.94
C ASN A 120 -0.44 -26.88 1.42
N THR A 121 0.02 -25.95 0.61
CA THR A 121 1.15 -25.06 0.91
C THR A 121 0.66 -23.63 1.08
N VAL A 122 1.10 -22.92 2.12
CA VAL A 122 0.78 -21.51 2.36
C VAL A 122 2.00 -20.68 2.05
N TRP A 123 1.83 -19.71 1.17
CA TRP A 123 2.87 -18.82 0.67
C TRP A 123 2.66 -17.40 1.16
N ASN A 124 3.75 -16.72 1.48
CA ASN A 124 3.78 -15.30 1.76
C ASN A 124 4.30 -14.54 0.53
N LEU A 125 3.48 -13.61 0.04
CA LEU A 125 3.84 -12.63 -0.98
C LEU A 125 4.11 -11.31 -0.25
N ASP A 126 5.34 -10.82 -0.28
CA ASP A 126 5.77 -9.57 0.36
C ASP A 126 6.10 -8.53 -0.72
N ALA A 127 5.30 -7.47 -0.75
CA ALA A 127 5.41 -6.36 -1.68
C ALA A 127 5.86 -5.10 -0.94
N ARG A 128 6.94 -4.48 -1.40
CA ARG A 128 7.47 -3.23 -0.87
C ARG A 128 7.41 -2.13 -1.93
N VAL A 129 6.91 -0.97 -1.54
CA VAL A 129 6.91 0.25 -2.35
C VAL A 129 7.64 1.32 -1.58
N ASP A 130 8.72 1.84 -2.16
CA ASP A 130 9.44 2.99 -1.63
C ASP A 130 9.15 4.20 -2.54
N ASP A 131 8.43 5.19 -2.01
CA ASP A 131 8.13 6.43 -2.73
C ASP A 131 9.24 7.44 -2.51
N ALA A 132 10.03 7.71 -3.56
CA ALA A 132 11.13 8.67 -3.52
C ALA A 132 10.67 10.13 -3.39
N ALA A 133 9.44 10.46 -3.77
CA ALA A 133 8.92 11.83 -3.71
C ALA A 133 8.54 12.24 -2.28
N THR A 134 8.04 11.30 -1.47
CA THR A 134 7.64 11.55 -0.08
C THR A 134 8.59 10.96 0.96
N GLY A 135 9.45 10.01 0.57
CA GLY A 135 10.25 9.20 1.49
C GLY A 135 9.43 8.16 2.27
N ALA A 136 8.15 7.97 1.92
CA ALA A 136 7.31 6.96 2.54
C ALA A 136 7.65 5.56 2.01
N SER A 137 7.54 4.56 2.90
CA SER A 137 7.67 3.16 2.52
C SER A 137 6.41 2.40 2.94
N VAL A 138 5.85 1.63 2.02
CA VAL A 138 4.67 0.79 2.22
C VAL A 138 5.08 -0.66 2.02
N HIS A 139 4.74 -1.49 2.99
CA HIS A 139 4.94 -2.93 2.94
C HIS A 139 3.59 -3.64 3.05
N VAL A 140 3.24 -4.44 2.06
CA VAL A 140 2.01 -5.23 2.01
C VAL A 140 2.38 -6.70 1.95
N ARG A 141 1.74 -7.50 2.79
CA ARG A 141 1.92 -8.95 2.84
C ARG A 141 0.61 -9.65 2.58
N SER A 142 0.63 -10.66 1.72
CA SER A 142 -0.52 -11.49 1.40
C SER A 142 -0.19 -12.98 1.58
N GLY A 143 -1.16 -13.74 2.09
CA GLY A 143 -1.05 -15.18 2.30
C GLY A 143 -1.90 -15.94 1.29
N VAL A 144 -1.28 -16.79 0.47
CA VAL A 144 -1.99 -17.57 -0.57
C VAL A 144 -1.77 -19.07 -0.34
N ARG A 145 -2.83 -19.86 -0.46
CA ARG A 145 -2.73 -21.33 -0.39
C ARG A 145 -2.67 -21.92 -1.80
N VAL A 146 -1.68 -22.75 -2.06
CA VAL A 146 -1.51 -23.49 -3.32
C VAL A 146 -1.46 -24.98 -3.03
N LEU A 147 -2.17 -25.77 -3.84
CA LEU A 147 -2.15 -27.23 -3.78
C LEU A 147 -1.03 -27.76 -4.69
N LEU A 148 0.01 -28.36 -4.11
CA LEU A 148 1.15 -28.90 -4.84
C LEU A 148 1.13 -30.44 -4.86
N THR A 149 1.72 -31.02 -5.90
CA THR A 149 2.11 -32.43 -5.89
C THR A 149 3.32 -32.66 -5.00
N ASP A 150 3.58 -33.92 -4.64
CA ASP A 150 4.74 -34.32 -3.84
C ASP A 150 6.07 -33.86 -4.45
N ALA A 151 6.25 -34.03 -5.77
CA ALA A 151 7.45 -33.59 -6.49
C ALA A 151 7.60 -32.06 -6.48
N GLN A 152 6.52 -31.31 -6.72
CA GLN A 152 6.55 -29.84 -6.70
C GLN A 152 6.86 -29.33 -5.29
N LYS A 153 6.19 -29.87 -4.26
CA LYS A 153 6.45 -29.52 -2.86
C LYS A 153 7.93 -29.72 -2.53
N ASN A 154 8.50 -30.88 -2.86
CA ASN A 154 9.91 -31.16 -2.54
C ASN A 154 10.90 -30.26 -3.29
N ALA A 155 10.51 -29.70 -4.45
CA ALA A 155 11.36 -28.79 -5.21
C ALA A 155 11.35 -27.35 -4.65
N VAL A 156 10.20 -26.85 -4.19
CA VAL A 156 10.02 -25.40 -3.91
C VAL A 156 9.62 -25.08 -2.48
N CYS A 157 9.20 -26.07 -1.70
CA CYS A 157 8.75 -25.91 -0.32
C CYS A 157 8.98 -27.22 0.49
N PRO A 158 10.24 -27.58 0.79
CA PRO A 158 10.56 -28.79 1.53
C PRO A 158 10.06 -28.78 2.99
#